data_AF-A0ABD2DZA2-F1
#
_entry.id   AF-A0ABD2DZA2-F1
#
_cell.length_a   1.000
_cell.length_b   1.000
_cell.length_c   1.000
_cell.angle_alpha   90.00
_cell.angle_beta   90.00
_cell.angle_gamma   90.00
#
_symmetry.space_group_name_H-M   'P 1'
#
loop_
_entity.id
_entity.type
_entity.pdbx_description
1 polymer ?
#
loop_
_entity_poly.entity_id
_entity_poly.type
_entity_poly.pdbx_seq_one_letter_code
_entity_poly.pdbx_strand_id
1 'polypeptide(L)'
;MCGSGVSGGTSSTCGSYFNPGNRDFSAVPYSAWDFNDGKCKTGSGEIESYNDASQVRDCRLVGLLDLALEKDYVRSTIATYMNHLIDIGVAGFRIDAAKHMWPGDLKAVLDKLHNLNTRWFPEGSRAFIFQEVIDLGGEAIKSSEYYGNGRVTEFKYGAKLGTVIRKWNGEKMCYLKNWGEGWSFMPSDRALVFVDNHDNQRGHGAGGASILTFWDARLYKMAVGFMLAHPYGFTRVMSSYRWPRQFENGNDVNDWVGPPNNNGVIKEVTINPDTTCGNDWVCEHRWRQIRNMVAFRNVVDGQPFTNWWDNGSNQVAFGRGNRGFIVFNNDDWSLSSTLQTGLPAGTYCDVISGDKIDGNCTGIKIYVSSDGKASFSISNSAEDPFIAIHAESKL
;
A
#
# COMPACT_ATOMS: atom_id res chain seq x y z
N MET A 1 -4.41 -16.75 -10.79
CA MET A 1 -3.17 -16.91 -11.58
C MET A 1 -2.95 -18.40 -11.82
N CYS A 2 -2.65 -18.82 -13.06
CA CYS A 2 -2.43 -20.22 -13.39
C CYS A 2 -1.08 -20.38 -14.09
N GLY A 3 -0.14 -21.07 -13.43
CA GLY A 3 1.16 -21.37 -14.02
C GLY A 3 1.07 -22.50 -15.03
N SER A 4 1.90 -22.46 -16.07
CA SER A 4 1.94 -23.47 -17.14
C SER A 4 2.31 -24.88 -16.65
N GLY A 5 2.90 -24.99 -15.47
CA GLY A 5 3.26 -26.27 -14.83
C GLY A 5 2.14 -26.92 -14.02
N VAL A 6 0.97 -26.29 -13.89
CA VAL A 6 -0.16 -26.83 -13.11
C VAL A 6 -0.93 -27.86 -13.94
N SER A 7 -1.34 -28.97 -13.33
CA SER A 7 -2.19 -29.97 -14.00
C SER A 7 -3.60 -29.44 -14.25
N GLY A 8 -4.24 -29.90 -15.33
CA GLY A 8 -5.63 -29.57 -15.60
C GLY A 8 -6.57 -30.19 -14.55
N GLY A 9 -7.62 -29.46 -14.17
CA GLY A 9 -8.57 -29.89 -13.17
C GLY A 9 -9.53 -28.79 -12.70
N THR A 10 -10.18 -29.03 -11.55
CA THR A 10 -11.21 -28.16 -10.95
C THR A 10 -10.77 -27.61 -9.59
N SER A 11 -9.45 -27.49 -9.36
CA SER A 11 -8.89 -26.95 -8.12
C SER A 11 -8.98 -25.41 -8.03
N SER A 12 -9.61 -24.77 -9.00
CA SER A 12 -9.88 -23.33 -8.98
C SER A 12 -10.89 -22.98 -7.88
N THR A 13 -10.90 -21.71 -7.48
CA THR A 13 -11.95 -21.19 -6.60
C THR A 13 -13.32 -21.39 -7.26
N CYS A 14 -14.26 -21.97 -6.52
CA CYS A 14 -15.60 -22.35 -7.00
C CYS A 14 -15.64 -23.46 -8.07
N GLY A 15 -14.53 -24.15 -8.36
CA GLY A 15 -14.53 -25.43 -9.05
C GLY A 15 -14.61 -25.38 -10.58
N SER A 16 -14.42 -24.22 -11.21
CA SER A 16 -14.31 -24.12 -12.68
C SER A 16 -13.16 -24.96 -13.21
N TYR A 17 -13.40 -25.70 -14.30
CA TYR A 17 -12.36 -26.45 -14.97
C TYR A 17 -11.36 -25.51 -15.66
N PHE A 18 -10.09 -25.88 -15.63
CA PHE A 18 -9.02 -25.26 -16.40
C PHE A 18 -7.96 -26.31 -16.78
N ASN A 19 -7.26 -26.09 -17.88
CA ASN A 19 -6.09 -26.87 -18.29
C ASN A 19 -5.06 -25.95 -18.96
N PRO A 20 -4.02 -25.52 -18.23
CA PRO A 20 -3.05 -24.57 -18.77
C PRO A 20 -2.12 -25.21 -19.79
N GLY A 21 -1.90 -26.54 -19.71
CA GLY A 21 -1.09 -27.27 -20.68
C GLY A 21 -1.65 -27.17 -22.11
N ASN A 22 -2.97 -27.18 -22.26
CA ASN A 22 -3.65 -27.01 -23.55
C ASN A 22 -4.29 -25.63 -23.72
N ARG A 23 -4.05 -24.69 -22.79
CA ARG A 23 -4.61 -23.33 -22.78
C ARG A 23 -6.15 -23.33 -22.83
N ASP A 24 -6.78 -24.29 -22.16
CA ASP A 24 -8.23 -24.42 -22.08
C ASP A 24 -8.75 -23.83 -20.76
N PHE A 25 -9.51 -22.75 -20.90
CA PHE A 25 -10.23 -22.11 -19.80
C PHE A 25 -11.71 -21.98 -20.17
N SER A 26 -12.37 -23.10 -20.45
CA SER A 26 -13.76 -23.20 -20.92
C SER A 26 -14.82 -22.44 -20.11
N ALA A 27 -14.59 -22.16 -18.82
CA ALA A 27 -15.50 -21.32 -18.04
C ALA A 27 -15.51 -19.85 -18.47
N VAL A 28 -14.48 -19.39 -19.22
CA VAL A 28 -14.35 -18.00 -19.64
C VAL A 28 -15.06 -17.69 -20.96
N PRO A 29 -14.89 -18.37 -22.12
CA PRO A 29 -14.03 -19.48 -22.55
C PRO A 29 -12.77 -19.04 -23.33
N TYR A 30 -11.57 -19.09 -22.73
CA TYR A 30 -10.32 -18.83 -23.45
C TYR A 30 -9.72 -20.12 -24.01
N SER A 31 -9.04 -19.97 -25.15
CA SER A 31 -8.32 -21.02 -25.87
C SER A 31 -6.86 -20.62 -26.13
N ALA A 32 -6.07 -21.51 -26.72
CA ALA A 32 -4.69 -21.21 -27.15
C ALA A 32 -4.57 -19.96 -28.05
N TRP A 33 -5.63 -19.55 -28.74
CA TRP A 33 -5.62 -18.33 -29.56
C TRP A 33 -5.56 -17.04 -28.75
N ASP A 34 -5.86 -17.11 -27.46
CA ASP A 34 -6.05 -15.96 -26.59
C ASP A 34 -4.83 -15.68 -25.70
N PHE A 35 -3.72 -16.39 -25.95
CA PHE A 35 -2.47 -16.28 -25.23
C PHE A 35 -1.32 -15.89 -26.17
N ASN A 36 -0.28 -15.28 -25.60
CA ASN A 36 0.88 -14.75 -26.30
C ASN A 36 1.96 -15.79 -26.64
N ASP A 37 1.63 -17.09 -26.63
CA ASP A 37 2.58 -18.18 -26.91
C ASP A 37 3.37 -17.96 -28.23
N GLY A 38 2.70 -17.46 -29.30
CA GLY A 38 3.35 -17.14 -30.58
C GLY A 38 3.96 -15.72 -30.67
N LYS A 39 3.60 -14.83 -29.76
CA LYS A 39 4.06 -13.44 -29.72
C LYS A 39 5.40 -13.34 -28.99
N CYS A 40 5.52 -14.00 -27.84
CA CYS A 40 6.77 -14.08 -27.10
C CYS A 40 7.93 -14.58 -27.98
N LYS A 41 9.11 -13.96 -27.85
CA LYS A 41 10.30 -14.26 -28.65
C LYS A 41 11.44 -14.92 -27.88
N THR A 42 11.27 -15.13 -26.57
CA THR A 42 12.28 -15.79 -25.73
C THR A 42 12.27 -17.30 -25.96
N GLY A 43 13.41 -17.96 -25.78
CA GLY A 43 13.52 -19.40 -26.01
C GLY A 43 12.74 -20.23 -25.00
N SER A 44 12.61 -19.74 -23.77
CA SER A 44 11.81 -20.37 -22.71
C SER A 44 10.31 -20.05 -22.81
N GLY A 45 9.93 -18.99 -23.53
CA GLY A 45 8.58 -18.41 -23.49
C GLY A 45 8.29 -17.63 -22.20
N GLU A 46 9.31 -17.42 -21.35
CA GLU A 46 9.25 -16.66 -20.10
C GLU A 46 9.91 -15.28 -20.27
N ILE A 47 9.68 -14.39 -19.31
CA ILE A 47 10.47 -13.17 -19.15
C ILE A 47 11.87 -13.53 -18.65
N GLU A 48 12.89 -13.21 -19.43
CA GLU A 48 14.31 -13.51 -19.16
C GLU A 48 15.12 -12.23 -18.83
N SER A 49 14.67 -11.06 -19.31
CA SER A 49 15.33 -9.77 -19.12
C SER A 49 14.32 -8.62 -18.98
N TYR A 50 14.39 -7.92 -17.85
CA TYR A 50 13.58 -6.71 -17.59
C TYR A 50 14.09 -5.45 -18.31
N ASN A 51 15.21 -5.56 -19.05
CA ASN A 51 15.73 -4.49 -19.91
C ASN A 51 15.19 -4.57 -21.35
N ASP A 52 14.47 -5.63 -21.69
CA ASP A 52 13.73 -5.72 -22.93
C ASP A 52 12.24 -5.53 -22.63
N ALA A 53 11.78 -4.32 -22.93
CA ALA A 53 10.41 -3.91 -22.75
C ALA A 53 9.38 -4.84 -23.42
N SER A 54 9.72 -5.49 -24.54
CA SER A 54 8.75 -6.30 -25.29
C SER A 54 8.50 -7.62 -24.61
N GLN A 55 9.56 -8.35 -24.23
CA GLN A 55 9.38 -9.63 -23.54
C GLN A 55 8.69 -9.45 -22.18
N VAL A 56 8.89 -8.34 -21.48
CA VAL A 56 8.21 -8.09 -20.20
C VAL A 56 6.69 -8.02 -20.35
N ARG A 57 6.16 -7.65 -21.53
CA ARG A 57 4.71 -7.55 -21.79
C ARG A 57 4.12 -8.66 -22.66
N ASP A 58 4.97 -9.39 -23.37
CA ASP A 58 4.51 -10.40 -24.34
C ASP A 58 4.90 -11.83 -23.93
N CYS A 59 5.69 -12.02 -22.86
CA CYS A 59 6.13 -13.33 -22.38
C CYS A 59 5.61 -13.61 -20.97
N ARG A 60 5.66 -14.89 -20.58
CA ARG A 60 5.09 -15.37 -19.33
C ARG A 60 5.87 -14.84 -18.12
N LEU A 61 5.12 -14.29 -17.16
CA LEU A 61 5.65 -13.90 -15.86
C LEU A 61 5.70 -15.15 -14.96
N VAL A 62 6.89 -15.67 -14.68
CA VAL A 62 7.11 -16.86 -13.81
C VAL A 62 6.20 -18.05 -14.14
N GLY A 63 6.01 -18.33 -15.43
CA GLY A 63 5.20 -19.42 -15.94
C GLY A 63 3.72 -19.10 -16.09
N LEU A 64 3.25 -17.92 -15.68
CA LEU A 64 1.85 -17.53 -15.83
C LEU A 64 1.50 -17.36 -17.31
N LEU A 65 0.46 -18.06 -17.76
CA LEU A 65 -0.01 -17.92 -19.14
C LEU A 65 -0.44 -16.47 -19.42
N ASP A 66 0.17 -15.89 -20.45
CA ASP A 66 0.09 -14.47 -20.76
C ASP A 66 -0.99 -14.20 -21.82
N LEU A 67 -2.01 -13.40 -21.47
CA LEU A 67 -3.16 -13.14 -22.35
C LEU A 67 -2.78 -12.18 -23.48
N ALA A 68 -3.28 -12.45 -24.69
CA ALA A 68 -3.09 -11.61 -25.87
C ALA A 68 -4.00 -10.37 -25.83
N LEU A 69 -3.65 -9.42 -24.96
CA LEU A 69 -4.44 -8.21 -24.69
C LEU A 69 -4.59 -7.27 -25.89
N GLU A 70 -3.87 -7.46 -26.98
CA GLU A 70 -4.11 -6.73 -28.22
C GLU A 70 -5.42 -7.14 -28.91
N LYS A 71 -5.94 -8.34 -28.64
CA LYS A 71 -7.11 -8.91 -29.29
C LYS A 71 -8.39 -8.33 -28.68
N ASP A 72 -9.31 -7.85 -29.51
CA ASP A 72 -10.58 -7.29 -29.03
C ASP A 72 -11.41 -8.31 -28.23
N TYR A 73 -11.41 -9.60 -28.62
CA TYR A 73 -12.08 -10.65 -27.86
C TYR A 73 -11.58 -10.71 -26.40
N VAL A 74 -10.27 -10.71 -26.18
CA VAL A 74 -9.66 -10.75 -24.85
C VAL A 74 -10.01 -9.47 -24.07
N ARG A 75 -9.86 -8.30 -24.71
CA ARG A 75 -10.21 -7.00 -24.09
C ARG A 75 -11.67 -6.94 -23.67
N SER A 76 -12.58 -7.35 -24.55
CA SER A 76 -14.03 -7.32 -24.34
C SER A 76 -14.45 -8.32 -23.26
N THR A 77 -13.83 -9.49 -23.19
CA THR A 77 -14.07 -10.47 -22.12
C THR A 77 -13.63 -9.93 -20.75
N ILE A 78 -12.44 -9.31 -20.66
CA ILE A 78 -11.99 -8.66 -19.41
C ILE A 78 -12.92 -7.49 -19.05
N ALA A 79 -13.27 -6.64 -20.01
CA ALA A 79 -14.17 -5.51 -19.77
C ALA A 79 -15.56 -5.97 -19.31
N THR A 80 -16.07 -7.10 -19.83
CA THR A 80 -17.34 -7.69 -19.39
C THR A 80 -17.29 -8.08 -17.91
N TYR A 81 -16.21 -8.74 -17.48
CA TYR A 81 -15.99 -9.04 -16.07
C TYR A 81 -15.92 -7.77 -15.21
N MET A 82 -15.16 -6.76 -15.63
CA MET A 82 -15.01 -5.51 -14.88
C MET A 82 -16.32 -4.71 -14.83
N ASN A 83 -17.07 -4.63 -15.94
CA ASN A 83 -18.38 -3.97 -15.99
C ASN A 83 -19.40 -4.68 -15.11
N HIS A 84 -19.40 -6.01 -15.07
CA HIS A 84 -20.22 -6.75 -14.12
C HIS A 84 -19.97 -6.32 -12.66
N LEU A 85 -18.70 -6.13 -12.27
CA LEU A 85 -18.35 -5.64 -10.93
C LEU A 85 -18.70 -4.16 -10.71
N ILE A 86 -18.55 -3.31 -11.73
CA ILE A 86 -19.00 -1.90 -11.69
C ILE A 86 -20.50 -1.83 -11.47
N ASP A 87 -21.27 -2.62 -12.22
CA ASP A 87 -22.72 -2.67 -12.15
C ASP A 87 -23.20 -3.22 -10.80
N ILE A 88 -22.43 -4.12 -10.17
CA ILE A 88 -22.65 -4.53 -8.76
C ILE A 88 -22.46 -3.35 -7.79
N GLY A 89 -21.49 -2.47 -8.03
CA GLY A 89 -21.24 -1.27 -7.22
C GLY A 89 -19.79 -1.06 -6.75
N VAL A 90 -18.80 -1.76 -7.30
CA VAL A 90 -17.39 -1.48 -6.95
C VAL A 90 -16.99 -0.08 -7.39
N ALA A 91 -16.13 0.59 -6.64
CA ALA A 91 -15.70 1.97 -6.93
C ALA A 91 -14.47 2.07 -7.84
N GLY A 92 -13.78 0.96 -8.10
CA GLY A 92 -12.47 0.97 -8.73
C GLY A 92 -11.75 -0.37 -8.73
N PHE A 93 -10.56 -0.39 -9.30
CA PHE A 93 -9.75 -1.60 -9.50
C PHE A 93 -8.27 -1.36 -9.21
N ARG A 94 -7.66 -2.33 -8.52
CA ARG A 94 -6.23 -2.61 -8.64
C ARG A 94 -6.03 -3.37 -9.93
N ILE A 95 -5.25 -2.83 -10.85
CA ILE A 95 -4.80 -3.57 -12.03
C ILE A 95 -3.49 -4.28 -11.66
N ASP A 96 -3.59 -5.57 -11.39
CA ASP A 96 -2.48 -6.47 -11.07
C ASP A 96 -1.49 -6.55 -12.23
N ALA A 97 -0.20 -6.71 -11.93
CA ALA A 97 0.85 -6.96 -12.92
C ALA A 97 0.85 -5.96 -14.11
N ALA A 98 0.44 -4.70 -13.91
CA ALA A 98 0.27 -3.74 -14.99
C ALA A 98 1.56 -3.44 -15.76
N LYS A 99 2.74 -3.59 -15.13
CA LYS A 99 4.04 -3.56 -15.81
C LYS A 99 4.09 -4.51 -17.02
N HIS A 100 3.44 -5.66 -16.91
CA HIS A 100 3.41 -6.75 -17.89
C HIS A 100 2.30 -6.57 -18.93
N MET A 101 1.63 -5.43 -18.94
CA MET A 101 0.64 -5.09 -19.97
C MET A 101 1.09 -3.83 -20.70
N TRP A 102 0.88 -3.79 -22.02
CA TRP A 102 1.11 -2.56 -22.76
C TRP A 102 0.14 -1.46 -22.27
N PRO A 103 0.61 -0.22 -22.04
CA PRO A 103 -0.26 0.87 -21.59
C PRO A 103 -1.45 1.11 -22.53
N GLY A 104 -1.25 0.93 -23.84
CA GLY A 104 -2.30 1.07 -24.86
C GLY A 104 -3.35 -0.05 -24.84
N ASP A 105 -2.94 -1.28 -24.56
CA ASP A 105 -3.87 -2.40 -24.42
C ASP A 105 -4.73 -2.23 -23.18
N LEU A 106 -4.11 -1.85 -22.06
CA LEU A 106 -4.83 -1.53 -20.84
C LEU A 106 -5.79 -0.36 -21.05
N LYS A 107 -5.37 0.70 -21.74
CA LYS A 107 -6.25 1.81 -22.12
C LYS A 107 -7.48 1.34 -22.89
N ALA A 108 -7.29 0.45 -23.88
CA ALA A 108 -8.37 -0.09 -24.70
C ALA A 108 -9.38 -0.95 -23.89
N VAL A 109 -8.94 -1.62 -22.82
CA VAL A 109 -9.84 -2.27 -21.86
C VAL A 109 -10.60 -1.22 -21.03
N LEU A 110 -9.89 -0.23 -20.49
CA LEU A 110 -10.47 0.82 -19.64
C LEU A 110 -11.50 1.71 -20.38
N ASP A 111 -11.35 1.87 -21.70
CA ASP A 111 -12.29 2.61 -22.54
C ASP A 111 -13.62 1.89 -22.76
N LYS A 112 -13.67 0.57 -22.54
CA LYS A 112 -14.91 -0.24 -22.57
C LYS A 112 -15.67 -0.21 -21.25
N LEU A 113 -15.14 0.44 -20.21
CA LEU A 113 -15.75 0.43 -18.89
C LEU A 113 -16.94 1.39 -18.79
N HIS A 114 -17.98 0.95 -18.10
CA HIS A 114 -19.08 1.78 -17.66
C HIS A 114 -18.60 2.88 -16.70
N ASN A 115 -19.44 3.90 -16.53
CA ASN A 115 -19.36 4.74 -15.34
C ASN A 115 -19.88 3.95 -14.12
N LEU A 116 -19.55 4.41 -12.91
CA LEU A 116 -19.97 3.78 -11.66
C LEU A 116 -21.49 3.77 -11.48
N ASN A 117 -21.98 2.77 -10.74
CA ASN A 117 -23.40 2.58 -10.48
C ASN A 117 -24.04 3.81 -9.79
N THR A 118 -25.02 4.43 -10.45
CA THR A 118 -25.64 5.69 -10.02
C THR A 118 -26.53 5.57 -8.79
N ARG A 119 -26.76 4.34 -8.28
CA ARG A 119 -27.38 4.13 -6.98
C ARG A 119 -26.54 4.71 -5.83
N TRP A 120 -25.22 4.68 -5.96
CA TRP A 120 -24.30 5.10 -4.91
C TRP A 120 -23.38 6.25 -5.32
N PHE A 121 -23.15 6.42 -6.62
CA PHE A 121 -22.21 7.40 -7.15
C PHE A 121 -22.91 8.47 -8.00
N PRO A 122 -22.41 9.71 -8.03
CA PRO A 122 -22.89 10.72 -8.98
C PRO A 122 -22.80 10.25 -10.43
N GLU A 123 -23.71 10.71 -11.27
CA GLU A 123 -23.68 10.43 -12.71
C GLU A 123 -22.34 10.86 -13.32
N GLY A 124 -21.80 10.04 -14.23
CA GLY A 124 -20.52 10.29 -14.87
C GLY A 124 -19.28 9.92 -14.03
N SER A 125 -19.43 9.43 -12.80
CA SER A 125 -18.30 8.96 -11.98
C SER A 125 -17.57 7.82 -12.68
N ARG A 126 -16.24 7.95 -12.85
CA ARG A 126 -15.39 6.89 -13.41
C ARG A 126 -14.82 6.02 -12.30
N ALA A 127 -14.61 4.74 -12.60
CA ALA A 127 -13.93 3.82 -11.71
C ALA A 127 -12.52 4.33 -11.36
N PHE A 128 -12.15 4.27 -10.08
CA PHE A 128 -10.81 4.60 -9.63
C PHE A 128 -9.83 3.50 -10.05
N ILE A 129 -8.84 3.85 -10.87
CA ILE A 129 -7.84 2.91 -11.38
C ILE A 129 -6.50 3.17 -10.71
N PHE A 130 -5.91 2.13 -10.13
CA PHE A 130 -4.49 2.14 -9.76
C PHE A 130 -3.79 0.88 -10.25
N GLN A 131 -2.62 1.09 -10.83
CA GLN A 131 -1.90 0.08 -11.61
C GLN A 131 -0.67 -0.38 -10.84
N GLU A 132 -0.51 -1.69 -10.70
CA GLU A 132 0.70 -2.23 -10.12
C GLU A 132 1.85 -2.20 -11.13
N VAL A 133 2.75 -1.25 -10.95
CA VAL A 133 3.98 -1.15 -11.72
C VAL A 133 5.13 -1.03 -10.73
N ILE A 134 5.90 -2.11 -10.58
CA ILE A 134 7.10 -2.11 -9.74
C ILE A 134 8.22 -1.35 -10.46
N ASP A 135 8.36 -0.06 -10.23
CA ASP A 135 9.43 0.74 -10.83
C ASP A 135 10.37 1.28 -9.74
N LEU A 136 11.47 0.57 -9.48
CA LEU A 136 12.53 1.00 -8.56
C LEU A 136 13.66 1.77 -9.27
N GLY A 137 13.53 2.04 -10.57
CA GLY A 137 14.63 2.51 -11.43
C GLY A 137 15.46 1.38 -12.03
N GLY A 138 16.34 1.71 -12.99
CA GLY A 138 17.29 0.75 -13.58
C GLY A 138 16.74 -0.22 -14.63
N GLU A 139 15.43 -0.29 -14.84
CA GLU A 139 14.79 -1.13 -15.87
C GLU A 139 14.33 -0.33 -17.10
N ALA A 140 13.96 -1.01 -18.18
CA ALA A 140 13.46 -0.35 -19.40
C ALA A 140 12.09 0.33 -19.21
N ILE A 141 11.25 -0.23 -18.33
CA ILE A 141 9.87 0.22 -18.11
C ILE A 141 9.84 1.32 -17.07
N LYS A 142 9.02 2.34 -17.32
CA LYS A 142 8.74 3.43 -16.39
C LYS A 142 7.28 3.46 -16.00
N SER A 143 7.03 3.70 -14.72
CA SER A 143 5.67 3.93 -14.19
C SER A 143 4.94 5.08 -14.88
N SER A 144 5.68 6.07 -15.40
CA SER A 144 5.13 7.22 -16.13
C SER A 144 4.42 6.86 -17.44
N GLU A 145 4.74 5.71 -18.04
CA GLU A 145 4.03 5.19 -19.22
C GLU A 145 2.54 4.94 -18.94
N TYR A 146 2.16 4.77 -17.67
CA TYR A 146 0.82 4.35 -17.24
C TYR A 146 -0.04 5.51 -16.68
N TYR A 147 0.47 6.75 -16.63
CA TYR A 147 -0.26 7.87 -16.04
C TYR A 147 -1.53 8.26 -16.79
N GLY A 148 -1.63 7.95 -18.09
CA GLY A 148 -2.84 8.17 -18.88
C GLY A 148 -4.02 7.27 -18.48
N ASN A 149 -3.75 6.20 -17.73
CA ASN A 149 -4.75 5.19 -17.38
C ASN A 149 -5.25 5.31 -15.94
N GLY A 150 -4.54 6.04 -15.08
CA GLY A 150 -4.90 6.21 -13.67
C GLY A 150 -3.68 6.40 -12.77
N ARG A 151 -3.86 6.08 -11.49
CA ARG A 151 -2.75 6.07 -10.52
C ARG A 151 -1.85 4.85 -10.73
N VAL A 152 -0.67 4.88 -10.11
CA VAL A 152 0.33 3.81 -10.12
C VAL A 152 0.85 3.58 -8.71
N THR A 153 1.16 2.34 -8.37
CA THR A 153 1.79 1.98 -7.09
C THR A 153 3.21 2.53 -7.01
N GLU A 154 3.50 3.42 -6.05
CA GLU A 154 4.83 3.97 -5.84
C GLU A 154 5.64 3.08 -4.88
N PHE A 155 6.24 2.01 -5.41
CA PHE A 155 7.01 1.05 -4.61
C PHE A 155 8.27 1.63 -3.98
N LYS A 156 8.84 2.71 -4.55
CA LYS A 156 9.97 3.41 -3.92
C LYS A 156 9.57 3.99 -2.57
N TYR A 157 8.30 4.33 -2.38
CA TYR A 157 7.78 4.89 -1.13
C TYR A 157 8.08 3.98 0.07
N GLY A 158 7.58 2.74 0.04
CA GLY A 158 7.75 1.77 1.12
C GLY A 158 9.21 1.35 1.29
N ALA A 159 9.93 1.14 0.18
CA ALA A 159 11.34 0.78 0.21
C ALA A 159 12.22 1.86 0.87
N LYS A 160 12.09 3.12 0.43
CA LYS A 160 12.88 4.23 0.98
C LYS A 160 12.46 4.58 2.41
N LEU A 161 11.17 4.53 2.74
CA LEU A 161 10.73 4.79 4.10
C LEU A 161 11.23 3.69 5.05
N GLY A 162 11.22 2.43 4.59
CA GLY A 162 11.81 1.30 5.30
C GLY A 162 13.30 1.51 5.60
N THR A 163 14.11 1.86 4.60
CA THR A 163 15.55 2.12 4.81
C THR A 163 15.80 3.29 5.78
N VAL A 164 15.04 4.38 5.67
CA VAL A 164 15.13 5.53 6.57
C VAL A 164 14.79 5.16 8.01
N ILE A 165 13.64 4.51 8.24
CA ILE A 165 13.17 4.18 9.60
C ILE A 165 14.05 3.09 10.24
N ARG A 166 14.59 2.15 9.44
CA ARG A 166 15.58 1.17 9.92
C ARG A 166 16.98 1.75 10.09
N LYS A 167 17.20 3.02 9.73
CA LYS A 167 18.50 3.73 9.80
C LYS A 167 19.59 3.04 8.96
N TRP A 168 19.21 2.38 7.86
CA TRP A 168 20.14 1.65 7.00
C TRP A 168 21.01 2.60 6.19
N ASN A 169 22.27 2.20 5.95
CA ASN A 169 23.22 2.96 5.14
C ASN A 169 23.39 4.43 5.55
N GLY A 170 23.19 4.75 6.84
CA GLY A 170 23.30 6.10 7.37
C GLY A 170 22.12 7.03 7.03
N GLU A 171 21.02 6.48 6.50
CA GLU A 171 19.77 7.22 6.30
C GLU A 171 19.14 7.62 7.63
N LYS A 172 18.51 8.80 7.64
CA LYS A 172 17.95 9.40 8.85
C LYS A 172 16.62 10.08 8.57
N MET A 173 15.76 10.18 9.59
CA MET A 173 14.45 10.82 9.42
C MET A 173 14.55 12.31 9.05
N CYS A 174 15.62 13.03 9.43
CA CYS A 174 15.82 14.43 9.02
C CYS A 174 15.85 14.60 7.50
N TYR A 175 16.19 13.56 6.73
CA TYR A 175 16.20 13.60 5.27
C TYR A 175 14.78 13.64 4.68
N LEU A 176 13.74 13.29 5.46
CA LEU A 176 12.35 13.25 5.00
C LEU A 176 11.72 14.65 4.83
N LYS A 177 12.46 15.74 5.05
CA LYS A 177 11.97 17.12 4.91
C LYS A 177 11.38 17.41 3.52
N ASN A 178 11.94 16.81 2.47
CA ASN A 178 11.51 16.95 1.07
C ASN A 178 10.86 15.67 0.52
N TRP A 179 10.29 14.83 1.40
CA TRP A 179 9.66 13.56 1.04
C TRP A 179 8.56 13.72 -0.03
N GLY A 180 8.49 12.77 -0.96
CA GLY A 180 7.63 12.85 -2.15
C GLY A 180 8.46 12.98 -3.43
N GLU A 181 8.06 13.86 -4.35
CA GLU A 181 8.72 14.04 -5.65
C GLU A 181 10.22 14.41 -5.52
N GLY A 182 10.62 15.09 -4.43
CA GLY A 182 12.03 15.38 -4.13
C GLY A 182 12.91 14.13 -3.91
N TRP A 183 12.28 12.97 -3.68
CA TRP A 183 12.93 11.65 -3.59
C TRP A 183 12.86 10.86 -4.90
N SER A 184 12.60 11.54 -6.02
CA SER A 184 12.41 10.93 -7.34
C SER A 184 11.22 9.96 -7.39
N PHE A 185 10.19 10.26 -6.60
CA PHE A 185 8.89 9.60 -6.71
C PHE A 185 8.05 10.27 -7.78
N MET A 186 7.00 9.59 -8.22
CA MET A 186 6.03 10.11 -9.17
C MET A 186 5.24 11.32 -8.62
N PRO A 187 4.52 12.06 -9.48
CA PRO A 187 3.61 13.08 -9.01
C PRO A 187 2.61 12.56 -7.97
N SER A 188 2.39 13.34 -6.92
CA SER A 188 1.52 12.95 -5.78
C SER A 188 0.10 12.56 -6.23
N ASP A 189 -0.42 13.21 -7.27
CA ASP A 189 -1.75 12.95 -7.85
C ASP A 189 -1.80 11.67 -8.72
N ARG A 190 -0.66 11.05 -9.01
CA ARG A 190 -0.55 9.74 -9.66
C ARG A 190 -0.16 8.62 -8.69
N ALA A 191 0.32 8.93 -7.49
CA ALA A 191 0.81 7.94 -6.55
C ALA A 191 -0.32 7.26 -5.74
N LEU A 192 -0.28 5.92 -5.70
CA LEU A 192 -0.86 5.09 -4.64
C LEU A 192 0.30 4.60 -3.76
N VAL A 193 0.30 5.00 -2.49
CA VAL A 193 1.40 4.74 -1.55
C VAL A 193 1.00 3.79 -0.44
N PHE A 194 1.97 3.03 0.05
CA PHE A 194 1.84 2.07 1.13
C PHE A 194 3.22 1.82 1.75
N VAL A 195 3.25 1.39 3.02
CA VAL A 195 4.49 0.94 3.68
C VAL A 195 4.86 -0.45 3.17
N ASP A 196 3.89 -1.36 3.15
CA ASP A 196 3.97 -2.72 2.66
C ASP A 196 2.75 -3.10 1.79
N ASN A 197 2.90 -4.15 0.99
CA ASN A 197 1.80 -4.82 0.32
C ASN A 197 1.86 -6.32 0.62
N HIS A 198 0.89 -7.07 0.09
CA HIS A 198 0.79 -8.51 0.33
C HIS A 198 1.99 -9.33 -0.19
N ASP A 199 2.68 -8.89 -1.25
CA ASP A 199 3.88 -9.55 -1.75
C ASP A 199 5.09 -9.23 -0.88
N ASN A 200 5.45 -7.94 -0.80
CA ASN A 200 6.73 -7.52 -0.24
C ASN A 200 6.80 -7.66 1.29
N GLN A 201 5.67 -7.80 1.98
CA GLN A 201 5.66 -8.14 3.41
C GLN A 201 6.16 -9.56 3.70
N ARG A 202 6.27 -10.41 2.68
CA ARG A 202 6.82 -11.78 2.79
C ARG A 202 8.28 -11.86 2.35
N GLY A 203 8.83 -10.78 1.81
CA GLY A 203 10.22 -10.72 1.35
C GLY A 203 10.39 -10.88 -0.16
N HIS A 204 9.34 -11.24 -0.90
CA HIS A 204 9.36 -11.27 -2.38
C HIS A 204 8.67 -10.03 -2.94
N GLY A 205 9.30 -9.41 -3.93
CA GLY A 205 8.83 -8.18 -4.54
C GLY A 205 9.69 -6.97 -4.19
N ALA A 206 9.17 -5.79 -4.50
CA ALA A 206 9.96 -4.56 -4.46
C ALA A 206 10.30 -4.12 -3.01
N GLY A 207 11.58 -3.81 -2.80
CA GLY A 207 12.12 -3.28 -1.54
C GLY A 207 12.82 -4.32 -0.65
N GLY A 208 12.57 -5.62 -0.87
CA GLY A 208 13.21 -6.71 -0.13
C GLY A 208 13.14 -6.52 1.40
N ALA A 209 14.25 -6.81 2.10
CA ALA A 209 14.31 -6.75 3.56
C ALA A 209 14.12 -5.35 4.18
N SER A 210 14.16 -4.28 3.38
CA SER A 210 13.93 -2.91 3.90
C SER A 210 12.49 -2.69 4.34
N ILE A 211 11.54 -3.39 3.72
CA ILE A 211 10.11 -3.23 3.95
C ILE A 211 9.78 -3.51 5.42
N LEU A 212 9.06 -2.58 6.04
CA LEU A 212 8.53 -2.72 7.39
C LEU A 212 7.17 -3.39 7.32
N THR A 213 6.91 -4.34 8.21
CA THR A 213 5.66 -5.10 8.26
C THR A 213 5.11 -5.15 9.68
N PHE A 214 3.93 -5.74 9.88
CA PHE A 214 3.41 -5.95 11.24
C PHE A 214 4.35 -6.78 12.15
N TRP A 215 5.26 -7.57 11.58
CA TRP A 215 6.30 -8.28 12.35
C TRP A 215 7.31 -7.31 12.99
N ASP A 216 7.46 -6.10 12.44
CA ASP A 216 8.27 -4.99 12.94
C ASP A 216 7.40 -3.94 13.67
N ALA A 217 6.39 -4.39 14.43
CA ALA A 217 5.24 -3.59 14.87
C ALA A 217 5.55 -2.16 15.35
N ARG A 218 6.59 -1.98 16.16
CA ARG A 218 6.99 -0.66 16.69
C ARG A 218 7.41 0.31 15.58
N LEU A 219 8.33 -0.11 14.71
CA LEU A 219 8.79 0.71 13.58
C LEU A 219 7.73 0.83 12.50
N TYR A 220 6.92 -0.22 12.30
CA TYR A 220 5.81 -0.22 11.37
C TYR A 220 4.76 0.84 11.71
N LYS A 221 4.36 0.93 12.98
CA LYS A 221 3.44 1.99 13.47
C LYS A 221 3.99 3.39 13.19
N MET A 222 5.29 3.61 13.35
CA MET A 222 5.92 4.90 13.02
C MET A 222 5.89 5.19 11.52
N ALA A 223 6.25 4.21 10.67
CA ALA A 223 6.25 4.38 9.22
C ALA A 223 4.84 4.66 8.68
N VAL A 224 3.83 3.92 9.16
CA VAL A 224 2.42 4.15 8.80
C VAL A 224 1.95 5.51 9.33
N GLY A 225 2.33 5.90 10.56
CA GLY A 225 2.04 7.22 11.11
C GLY A 225 2.60 8.35 10.26
N PHE A 226 3.88 8.25 9.83
CA PHE A 226 4.49 9.23 8.93
C PHE A 226 3.75 9.29 7.59
N MET A 227 3.43 8.14 7.00
CA MET A 227 2.69 8.06 5.74
C MET A 227 1.31 8.73 5.82
N LEU A 228 0.56 8.47 6.89
CA LEU A 228 -0.78 9.01 7.04
C LEU A 228 -0.77 10.51 7.37
N ALA A 229 0.26 11.01 8.07
CA ALA A 229 0.42 12.44 8.35
C ALA A 229 0.92 13.25 7.15
N HIS A 230 1.78 12.69 6.30
CA HIS A 230 2.39 13.39 5.16
C HIS A 230 1.40 13.56 3.99
N PRO A 231 1.34 14.71 3.28
CA PRO A 231 0.31 14.94 2.23
C PRO A 231 0.50 14.13 0.94
N TYR A 232 1.68 13.57 0.70
CA TYR A 232 1.99 12.88 -0.55
C TYR A 232 1.15 11.62 -0.78
N GLY A 233 0.61 11.48 -2.00
CA GLY A 233 -0.05 10.27 -2.50
C GLY A 233 -1.44 9.98 -1.91
N PHE A 234 -2.12 9.01 -2.52
CA PHE A 234 -3.28 8.37 -1.93
C PHE A 234 -2.82 7.17 -1.11
N THR A 235 -3.19 7.10 0.17
CA THR A 235 -2.64 6.12 1.11
C THR A 235 -3.46 4.85 1.17
N ARG A 236 -2.81 3.69 1.06
CA ARG A 236 -3.39 2.38 1.33
C ARG A 236 -2.76 1.79 2.59
N VAL A 237 -3.59 1.43 3.57
CA VAL A 237 -3.18 0.70 4.78
C VAL A 237 -3.30 -0.80 4.52
N MET A 238 -2.28 -1.56 4.88
CA MET A 238 -2.31 -3.02 4.80
C MET A 238 -3.09 -3.61 5.98
N SER A 239 -3.73 -4.75 5.76
CA SER A 239 -4.30 -5.57 6.83
C SER A 239 -4.03 -7.03 6.52
N SER A 240 -3.34 -7.70 7.44
CA SER A 240 -2.70 -8.99 7.19
C SER A 240 -3.31 -10.13 8.01
N TYR A 241 -2.77 -11.32 7.79
CA TYR A 241 -2.91 -12.48 8.65
C TYR A 241 -1.52 -12.97 9.07
N ARG A 242 -1.43 -13.67 10.20
CA ARG A 242 -0.20 -14.34 10.64
C ARG A 242 -0.05 -15.66 9.90
N TRP A 243 1.20 -15.97 9.56
CA TRP A 243 1.61 -17.27 9.04
C TRP A 243 2.85 -17.74 9.81
N PRO A 244 3.20 -19.04 9.79
CA PRO A 244 4.36 -19.57 10.50
C PRO A 244 5.66 -19.20 9.79
N ARG A 245 6.00 -17.91 9.74
CA ARG A 245 7.20 -17.38 9.10
C ARG A 245 8.45 -18.09 9.62
N GLN A 246 9.23 -18.69 8.73
CA GLN A 246 10.40 -19.50 9.08
C GLN A 246 11.54 -19.18 8.12
N PHE A 247 12.62 -18.58 8.65
CA PHE A 247 13.77 -18.21 7.84
C PHE A 247 14.78 -19.34 7.72
N GLU A 248 15.11 -19.70 6.49
CA GLU A 248 16.27 -20.53 6.15
C GLU A 248 17.12 -19.78 5.12
N ASN A 249 18.42 -19.63 5.41
CA ASN A 249 19.36 -18.89 4.56
C ASN A 249 18.87 -17.48 4.16
N GLY A 250 18.17 -16.79 5.06
CA GLY A 250 17.67 -15.44 4.84
C GLY A 250 16.36 -15.33 4.05
N ASN A 251 15.73 -16.44 3.67
CA ASN A 251 14.43 -16.47 2.98
C ASN A 251 13.38 -17.17 3.84
N ASP A 252 12.14 -16.69 3.79
CA ASP A 252 11.02 -17.35 4.45
C ASP A 252 10.59 -18.58 3.64
N VAL A 253 10.78 -19.78 4.18
CA VAL A 253 10.39 -21.02 3.49
C VAL A 253 8.88 -21.31 3.57
N ASN A 254 8.14 -20.54 4.37
CA ASN A 254 6.70 -20.65 4.57
C ASN A 254 5.94 -19.44 3.99
N ASP A 255 6.56 -18.76 3.05
CA ASP A 255 6.06 -17.54 2.42
C ASP A 255 4.81 -17.73 1.54
N TRP A 256 4.58 -18.96 1.09
CA TRP A 256 3.46 -19.43 0.29
C TRP A 256 2.17 -19.65 1.08
N VAL A 257 2.23 -19.64 2.42
CA VAL A 257 1.09 -19.99 3.28
C VAL A 257 -0.08 -19.02 3.05
N GLY A 258 -1.23 -19.59 2.66
CA GLY A 258 -2.48 -18.87 2.45
C GLY A 258 -3.13 -18.33 3.72
N PRO A 259 -4.31 -17.71 3.63
CA PRO A 259 -5.01 -17.14 4.78
C PRO A 259 -5.37 -18.23 5.83
N PRO A 260 -5.67 -17.83 7.07
CA PRO A 260 -6.11 -18.75 8.12
C PRO A 260 -7.30 -19.56 7.62
N ASN A 261 -7.20 -20.89 7.64
CA ASN A 261 -8.20 -21.77 7.05
C ASN A 261 -8.39 -23.05 7.86
N ASN A 262 -9.53 -23.72 7.67
CA ASN A 262 -9.80 -25.07 8.10
C ASN A 262 -10.05 -25.93 6.86
N ASN A 263 -9.09 -26.78 6.50
CA ASN A 263 -9.17 -27.64 5.31
C ASN A 263 -9.44 -26.87 4.01
N GLY A 264 -8.74 -25.75 3.80
CA GLY A 264 -8.89 -24.88 2.62
C GLY A 264 -10.03 -23.87 2.68
N VAL A 265 -10.94 -23.97 3.66
CA VAL A 265 -12.01 -22.98 3.88
C VAL A 265 -11.49 -21.85 4.78
N ILE A 266 -11.48 -20.62 4.27
CA ILE A 266 -10.99 -19.43 4.98
C ILE A 266 -11.79 -19.24 6.29
N LYS A 267 -11.09 -19.03 7.41
CA LYS A 267 -11.67 -18.76 8.72
C LYS A 267 -12.29 -17.36 8.74
N GLU A 268 -13.38 -17.23 9.48
CA GLU A 268 -13.99 -15.93 9.78
C GLU A 268 -13.03 -15.02 10.55
N VAL A 269 -13.17 -13.72 10.34
CA VAL A 269 -12.54 -12.69 11.19
C VAL A 269 -13.39 -12.53 12.44
N THR A 270 -12.88 -12.97 13.59
CA THR A 270 -13.53 -12.74 14.90
C THR A 270 -13.04 -11.45 15.52
N ILE A 271 -13.91 -10.72 16.24
CA ILE A 271 -13.56 -9.47 16.92
C ILE A 271 -13.52 -9.72 18.42
N ASN A 272 -12.38 -9.45 19.04
CA ASN A 272 -12.17 -9.55 20.47
C ASN A 272 -12.78 -8.35 21.21
N PRO A 273 -13.04 -8.44 22.53
CA PRO A 273 -13.60 -7.33 23.32
C PRO A 273 -12.76 -6.04 23.30
N ASP A 274 -11.44 -6.16 23.13
CA ASP A 274 -10.51 -5.04 23.00
C ASP A 274 -10.43 -4.48 21.56
N THR A 275 -11.35 -4.90 20.69
CA THR A 275 -11.47 -4.55 19.27
C THR A 275 -10.42 -5.13 18.33
N THR A 276 -9.44 -5.89 18.84
CA THR A 276 -8.50 -6.66 18.02
C THR A 276 -9.20 -7.81 17.30
N CYS A 277 -8.50 -8.49 16.39
CA CYS A 277 -9.03 -9.65 15.68
C CYS A 277 -8.46 -10.96 16.22
N GLY A 278 -9.28 -12.02 16.19
CA GLY A 278 -8.86 -13.40 16.44
C GLY A 278 -8.59 -14.18 15.14
N ASN A 279 -8.47 -15.50 15.25
CA ASN A 279 -8.25 -16.42 14.12
C ASN A 279 -7.05 -16.05 13.22
N ASP A 280 -5.94 -15.63 13.84
CA ASP A 280 -4.69 -15.25 13.19
C ASP A 280 -4.77 -13.99 12.29
N TRP A 281 -5.92 -13.36 12.16
CA TRP A 281 -6.04 -12.06 11.51
C TRP A 281 -5.32 -10.98 12.33
N VAL A 282 -4.42 -10.24 11.69
CA VAL A 282 -3.58 -9.23 12.37
C VAL A 282 -4.36 -7.94 12.62
N CYS A 283 -5.15 -7.53 11.62
CA CYS A 283 -5.99 -6.34 11.67
C CYS A 283 -5.24 -5.06 12.08
N GLU A 284 -4.13 -4.75 11.41
CA GLU A 284 -3.35 -3.52 11.60
C GLU A 284 -4.23 -2.27 11.52
N HIS A 285 -5.24 -2.28 10.63
CA HIS A 285 -6.23 -1.21 10.48
C HIS A 285 -7.08 -0.94 11.74
N ARG A 286 -7.08 -1.85 12.73
CA ARG A 286 -7.76 -1.70 14.03
C ARG A 286 -6.82 -1.26 15.15
N TRP A 287 -5.51 -1.32 14.95
CA TRP A 287 -4.56 -0.85 15.95
C TRP A 287 -4.79 0.65 16.18
N ARG A 288 -4.94 1.06 17.44
CA ARG A 288 -5.28 2.44 17.82
C ARG A 288 -4.39 3.46 17.09
N GLN A 289 -3.09 3.22 17.09
CA GLN A 289 -2.06 4.06 16.47
C GLN A 289 -2.29 4.23 14.96
N ILE A 290 -2.74 3.19 14.26
CA ILE A 290 -2.98 3.24 12.81
C ILE A 290 -4.37 3.83 12.52
N ARG A 291 -5.42 3.32 13.19
CA ARG A 291 -6.79 3.82 13.05
C ARG A 291 -6.88 5.33 13.33
N ASN A 292 -6.25 5.79 14.40
CA ASN A 292 -6.25 7.21 14.74
C ASN A 292 -5.43 8.05 13.77
N MET A 293 -4.40 7.48 13.14
CA MET A 293 -3.68 8.18 12.08
C MET A 293 -4.46 8.22 10.76
N VAL A 294 -5.35 7.25 10.50
CA VAL A 294 -6.33 7.36 9.40
C VAL A 294 -7.29 8.52 9.69
N ALA A 295 -7.79 8.64 10.92
CA ALA A 295 -8.61 9.78 11.33
C ALA A 295 -7.83 11.11 11.27
N PHE A 296 -6.57 11.13 11.70
CA PHE A 296 -5.67 12.28 11.58
C PHE A 296 -5.61 12.75 10.13
N ARG A 297 -5.38 11.83 9.17
CA ARG A 297 -5.31 12.17 7.74
C ARG A 297 -6.59 12.85 7.25
N ASN A 298 -7.75 12.36 7.68
CA ASN A 298 -9.04 12.97 7.34
C ASN A 298 -9.19 14.37 7.94
N VAL A 299 -8.80 14.56 9.21
CA VAL A 299 -8.92 15.85 9.92
C VAL A 299 -8.05 16.94 9.29
N VAL A 300 -6.90 16.56 8.75
CA VAL A 300 -5.91 17.47 8.16
C VAL A 300 -5.95 17.53 6.64
N ASP A 301 -6.98 16.93 6.01
CA ASP A 301 -7.09 16.91 4.56
C ASP A 301 -7.08 18.33 3.96
N GLY A 302 -6.43 18.48 2.80
CA GLY A 302 -6.20 19.77 2.14
C GLY A 302 -5.20 20.71 2.81
N GLN A 303 -4.75 20.45 4.05
CA GLN A 303 -3.81 21.34 4.73
C GLN A 303 -2.36 21.16 4.23
N PRO A 304 -1.58 22.25 4.10
CA PRO A 304 -0.20 22.17 3.62
C PRO A 304 0.73 21.51 4.64
N PHE A 305 1.82 20.92 4.18
CA PHE A 305 2.95 20.51 5.03
C PHE A 305 3.71 21.74 5.51
N THR A 306 3.79 21.94 6.82
CA THR A 306 4.33 23.15 7.46
C THR A 306 5.10 22.81 8.73
N ASN A 307 5.74 23.81 9.36
CA ASN A 307 6.37 23.70 10.68
C ASN A 307 7.32 22.49 10.83
N TRP A 308 8.05 22.15 9.76
CA TRP A 308 9.06 21.12 9.83
C TRP A 308 10.15 21.50 10.82
N TRP A 309 10.48 20.57 11.71
CA TRP A 309 11.61 20.63 12.62
C TRP A 309 12.35 19.30 12.59
N ASP A 310 13.67 19.35 12.69
CA ASP A 310 14.52 18.19 12.87
C ASP A 310 15.75 18.53 13.72
N ASN A 311 16.34 17.53 14.35
CA ASN A 311 17.58 17.67 15.11
C ASN A 311 18.85 17.35 14.29
N GLY A 312 18.77 17.27 12.96
CA GLY A 312 19.84 16.76 12.10
C GLY A 312 20.05 15.23 12.17
N SER A 313 19.23 14.51 12.93
CA SER A 313 19.27 13.05 13.08
C SER A 313 17.88 12.41 12.89
N ASN A 314 17.34 11.70 13.88
CA ASN A 314 16.09 10.94 13.75
C ASN A 314 14.96 11.44 14.66
N GLN A 315 15.11 12.64 15.21
CA GLN A 315 14.01 13.37 15.84
C GLN A 315 13.49 14.40 14.85
N VAL A 316 12.22 14.25 14.46
CA VAL A 316 11.57 15.12 13.49
C VAL A 316 10.15 15.45 13.90
N ALA A 317 9.64 16.59 13.45
CA ALA A 317 8.26 16.98 13.64
C ALA A 317 7.77 17.80 12.46
N PHE A 318 6.45 17.79 12.22
CA PHE A 318 5.84 18.68 11.25
C PHE A 318 4.34 18.87 11.50
N GLY A 319 3.82 19.95 10.95
CA GLY A 319 2.42 20.31 10.96
C GLY A 319 1.72 20.06 9.62
N ARG A 320 0.39 19.99 9.71
CA ARG A 320 -0.53 20.06 8.59
C ARG A 320 -1.42 21.28 8.76
N GLY A 321 -0.95 22.40 8.22
CA GLY A 321 -1.56 23.72 8.39
C GLY A 321 -1.75 24.04 9.88
N ASN A 322 -2.99 24.32 10.27
CA ASN A 322 -3.40 24.55 11.66
C ASN A 322 -4.32 23.44 12.22
N ARG A 323 -4.35 22.27 11.56
CA ARG A 323 -5.29 21.17 11.89
C ARG A 323 -4.63 19.97 12.56
N GLY A 324 -3.33 19.74 12.37
CA GLY A 324 -2.62 18.66 13.04
C GLY A 324 -1.11 18.86 13.13
N PHE A 325 -0.50 18.19 14.10
CA PHE A 325 0.94 18.21 14.34
C PHE A 325 1.40 16.84 14.82
N ILE A 326 2.57 16.40 14.35
CA ILE A 326 3.14 15.08 14.67
C ILE A 326 4.62 15.21 14.98
N VAL A 327 5.10 14.40 15.94
CA VAL A 327 6.50 14.38 16.42
C VAL A 327 6.97 12.94 16.50
N PHE A 328 8.16 12.66 15.99
CA PHE A 328 8.80 11.34 16.01
C PHE A 328 10.14 11.41 16.74
N ASN A 329 10.47 10.34 17.48
CA ASN A 329 11.79 10.10 18.02
C ASN A 329 12.27 8.70 17.62
N ASN A 330 13.12 8.60 16.61
CA ASN A 330 13.78 7.34 16.22
C ASN A 330 15.29 7.36 16.49
N ASP A 331 15.76 8.32 17.29
CA ASP A 331 17.12 8.32 17.84
C ASP A 331 17.18 7.43 19.09
N ASP A 332 18.40 7.08 19.49
CA ASP A 332 18.65 6.19 20.63
C ASP A 332 18.74 6.96 21.97
N TRP A 333 18.20 8.18 22.01
CA TRP A 333 18.07 9.03 23.21
C TRP A 333 16.73 9.76 23.25
N SER A 334 16.38 10.30 24.41
CA SER A 334 15.08 10.98 24.62
C SER A 334 14.98 12.31 23.85
N LEU A 335 13.81 12.58 23.29
CA LEU A 335 13.43 13.90 22.77
C LEU A 335 12.79 14.69 23.90
N SER A 336 13.26 15.91 24.14
CA SER A 336 12.59 16.89 25.01
C SER A 336 12.74 18.27 24.37
N SER A 337 11.67 18.82 23.79
CA SER A 337 11.74 20.07 23.02
C SER A 337 10.40 20.79 22.96
N THR A 338 10.46 22.12 22.96
CA THR A 338 9.30 22.99 22.71
C THR A 338 9.26 23.35 21.23
N LEU A 339 8.19 22.96 20.54
CA LEU A 339 8.07 23.06 19.08
C LEU A 339 6.89 23.96 18.69
N GLN A 340 7.04 24.70 17.60
CA GLN A 340 5.93 25.46 16.99
C GLN A 340 5.00 24.48 16.26
N THR A 341 3.77 24.34 16.75
CA THR A 341 2.81 23.39 16.20
C THR A 341 1.97 23.99 15.07
N GLY A 342 1.72 25.30 15.11
CA GLY A 342 0.74 25.99 14.26
C GLY A 342 -0.72 25.75 14.67
N LEU A 343 -0.97 25.01 15.75
CA LEU A 343 -2.30 24.74 16.26
C LEU A 343 -2.79 25.89 17.16
N PRO A 344 -4.12 26.09 17.26
CA PRO A 344 -4.71 26.96 18.28
C PRO A 344 -4.35 26.52 19.71
N ALA A 345 -4.33 27.48 20.63
CA ALA A 345 -4.08 27.19 22.04
C ALA A 345 -5.12 26.24 22.65
N GLY A 346 -4.66 25.36 23.54
CA GLY A 346 -5.53 24.46 24.30
C GLY A 346 -4.84 23.13 24.64
N THR A 347 -5.62 22.24 25.23
CA THR A 347 -5.18 20.89 25.61
C THR A 347 -5.60 19.91 24.53
N TYR A 348 -4.66 19.10 24.05
CA TYR A 348 -4.88 18.09 23.02
C TYR A 348 -4.55 16.71 23.55
N CYS A 349 -5.36 15.72 23.17
CA CYS A 349 -5.08 14.32 23.42
C CYS A 349 -4.12 13.79 22.35
N ASP A 350 -3.03 13.16 22.78
CA ASP A 350 -2.20 12.36 21.90
C ASP A 350 -2.97 11.11 21.45
N VAL A 351 -3.18 11.01 20.14
CA VAL A 351 -3.99 9.93 19.56
C VAL A 351 -3.18 8.64 19.34
N ILE A 352 -1.88 8.65 19.64
CA ILE A 352 -1.01 7.47 19.55
C ILE A 352 -1.04 6.68 20.87
N SER A 353 -0.76 7.34 22.00
CA SER A 353 -0.81 6.71 23.32
C SER A 353 -2.24 6.47 23.83
N GLY A 354 -3.23 7.20 23.32
CA GLY A 354 -4.61 7.05 23.76
C GLY A 354 -5.63 7.67 22.81
N ASP A 355 -6.76 8.08 23.38
CA ASP A 355 -7.93 8.59 22.68
C ASP A 355 -8.53 9.77 23.45
N LYS A 356 -9.32 10.59 22.74
CA LYS A 356 -10.25 11.54 23.37
C LYS A 356 -11.59 10.83 23.60
N ILE A 357 -11.96 10.61 24.86
CA ILE A 357 -13.21 9.95 25.26
C ILE A 357 -13.86 10.79 26.35
N ASP A 358 -15.14 11.14 26.17
CA ASP A 358 -15.95 11.89 27.15
C ASP A 358 -15.26 13.14 27.71
N GLY A 359 -14.68 13.95 26.82
CA GLY A 359 -13.99 15.19 27.18
C GLY A 359 -12.66 14.99 27.91
N ASN A 360 -12.10 13.78 27.92
CA ASN A 360 -10.83 13.45 28.57
C ASN A 360 -9.88 12.73 27.61
N CYS A 361 -8.58 12.84 27.89
CA CYS A 361 -7.54 12.08 27.20
C CYS A 361 -7.19 10.85 28.02
N THR A 362 -7.22 9.66 27.41
CA THR A 362 -6.81 8.41 28.06
C THR A 362 -5.29 8.22 28.06
N GLY A 363 -4.58 8.92 27.17
CA GLY A 363 -3.12 8.91 27.05
C GLY A 363 -2.48 10.26 27.39
N ILE A 364 -1.37 10.56 26.71
CA ILE A 364 -0.61 11.80 26.89
C ILE A 364 -1.47 13.02 26.55
N LYS A 365 -1.31 14.11 27.32
CA LYS A 365 -1.89 15.43 27.05
C LYS A 365 -0.80 16.39 26.59
N ILE A 366 -1.08 17.11 25.51
CA ILE A 366 -0.20 18.17 25.00
C ILE A 366 -0.89 19.52 25.20
N TYR A 367 -0.15 20.47 25.78
CA TYR A 367 -0.64 21.82 26.05
C TYR A 367 -0.01 22.78 25.04
N VAL A 368 -0.84 23.31 24.15
CA VAL A 368 -0.45 24.32 23.15
C VAL A 368 -0.70 25.71 23.74
N SER A 369 0.35 26.53 23.85
CA SER A 369 0.26 27.91 24.33
C SER A 369 -0.32 28.87 23.28
N SER A 370 -0.62 30.10 23.68
CA SER A 370 -1.18 31.15 22.81
C SER A 370 -0.31 31.51 21.61
N ASP A 371 1.00 31.26 21.67
CA ASP A 371 1.94 31.43 20.57
C ASP A 371 2.07 30.18 19.66
N GLY A 372 1.22 29.18 19.85
CA GLY A 372 1.18 27.94 19.06
C GLY A 372 2.25 26.91 19.41
N LYS A 373 3.08 27.16 20.44
CA LYS A 373 4.12 26.24 20.86
C LYS A 373 3.60 25.18 21.83
N ALA A 374 4.24 24.02 21.85
CA ALA A 374 4.00 22.99 22.85
C ALA A 374 5.27 22.21 23.18
N SER A 375 5.40 21.76 24.43
CA SER A 375 6.51 20.91 24.86
C SER A 375 6.18 19.44 24.63
N PHE A 376 7.10 18.73 23.97
CA PHE A 376 7.02 17.30 23.72
C PHE A 376 8.17 16.59 24.44
N SER A 377 7.87 15.48 25.11
CA SER A 377 8.85 14.61 25.75
C SER A 377 8.58 13.16 25.33
N ILE A 378 9.51 12.57 24.59
CA ILE A 378 9.37 11.23 24.00
C ILE A 378 10.65 10.45 24.29
N SER A 379 10.58 9.50 25.22
CA SER A 379 11.70 8.58 25.47
C SER A 379 11.89 7.64 24.28
N ASN A 380 13.14 7.32 23.95
CA ASN A 380 13.46 6.28 22.96
C ASN A 380 13.02 4.87 23.42
N SER A 381 12.68 4.71 24.70
CA SER A 381 12.09 3.49 25.28
C SER A 381 10.55 3.48 25.30
N ALA A 382 9.88 4.53 24.81
CA ALA A 382 8.41 4.56 24.73
C ALA A 382 7.89 3.40 23.84
N GLU A 383 6.72 2.85 24.15
CA GLU A 383 6.07 1.82 23.33
C GLU A 383 5.96 2.28 21.88
N ASP A 384 5.42 3.49 21.70
CA ASP A 384 5.31 4.21 20.44
C ASP A 384 6.08 5.53 20.57
N PRO A 385 7.28 5.66 19.97
CA PRO A 385 8.11 6.84 20.16
C PRO A 385 7.72 7.95 19.18
N PHE A 386 6.43 8.24 19.11
CA PHE A 386 5.87 9.34 18.35
C PHE A 386 4.54 9.81 18.96
N ILE A 387 4.23 11.09 18.81
CA ILE A 387 3.02 11.74 19.34
C ILE A 387 2.31 12.42 18.17
N ALA A 388 0.99 12.31 18.12
CA ALA A 388 0.17 13.00 17.13
C ALA A 388 -1.03 13.67 17.78
N ILE A 389 -1.26 14.95 17.44
CA ILE A 389 -2.39 15.74 17.91
C ILE A 389 -3.07 16.45 16.74
N HIS A 390 -4.39 16.62 16.80
CA HIS A 390 -5.14 17.28 15.75
C HIS A 390 -6.38 18.01 16.28
N ALA A 391 -7.03 18.81 15.42
CA ALA A 391 -8.15 19.67 15.80
C ALA A 391 -9.26 18.90 16.55
N GLU A 392 -9.64 17.71 16.08
CA GLU A 392 -10.68 16.89 16.74
C GLU A 392 -10.21 16.16 18.03
N SER A 393 -8.90 16.15 18.33
CA SER A 393 -8.36 15.60 19.59
C SER A 393 -8.18 16.67 20.67
N LYS A 394 -8.48 17.94 20.36
CA LYS A 394 -8.51 19.06 21.31
C LYS A 394 -9.66 18.88 22.31
N LEU A 395 -9.41 19.14 23.60
CA LEU A 395 -10.44 19.21 24.65
C LEU A 395 -11.24 20.52 24.57
#